data_AF-K9Z812-F1
#
_entry.id   AF-K9Z812-F1
#
_cell.length_a   1.000
_cell.length_b   1.000
_cell.length_c   1.000
_cell.angle_alpha   90.00
_cell.angle_beta   90.00
_cell.angle_gamma   90.00
#
_symmetry.space_group_name_H-M   'P 1'
#
loop_
_entity.id
_entity.type
_entity.pdbx_description
1 polymer ?
#
loop_
_entity_poly.entity_id
_entity_poly.type
_entity_poly.pdbx_seq_one_letter_code
_entity_poly.pdbx_strand_id
1 'polypeptide(L)'
;MKNFSKICCVFFILLSSNFSDKKASAQIQSTPSENLLRNRYYFKLGLQQVDNICQSFTSSSLKNDCNKILSETTFFDPDAVFFCEQKFNISSRTITCFKYIQDKFYVESELKDCGNSMNYSNIFKCLSKKGRPYI
;
A
#
# COMPACT_ATOMS: atom_id res chain seq x y z
N MET A 1 -33.38 -24.10 42.13
CA MET A 1 -34.81 -24.05 41.74
C MET A 1 -35.11 -22.65 41.22
N LYS A 2 -35.83 -22.58 40.09
CA LYS A 2 -36.30 -21.37 39.42
C LYS A 2 -37.28 -20.61 40.32
N ASN A 3 -37.33 -19.28 40.20
CA ASN A 3 -38.59 -18.56 40.05
C ASN A 3 -38.37 -17.16 39.45
N PHE A 4 -38.93 -16.99 38.26
CA PHE A 4 -39.25 -15.73 37.60
C PHE A 4 -40.54 -15.15 38.20
N SER A 5 -40.68 -13.82 38.24
CA SER A 5 -41.87 -13.07 37.79
C SER A 5 -41.65 -11.56 38.08
N LYS A 6 -41.30 -10.74 37.08
CA LYS A 6 -42.20 -9.81 36.34
C LYS A 6 -43.12 -8.96 37.23
N ILE A 7 -42.97 -7.63 37.11
CA ILE A 7 -44.05 -6.67 36.84
C ILE A 7 -43.46 -5.42 36.17
N CYS A 8 -44.02 -5.08 35.01
CA CYS A 8 -43.82 -3.84 34.27
C CYS A 8 -44.63 -2.69 34.88
N CYS A 9 -44.10 -1.46 34.85
CA CYS A 9 -44.85 -0.20 34.72
C CYS A 9 -43.87 0.83 34.12
N VAL A 10 -43.92 1.07 32.80
CA VAL A 10 -44.64 2.18 32.14
C VAL A 10 -44.07 3.57 32.49
N PHE A 11 -43.44 4.15 31.47
CA PHE A 11 -43.07 5.54 31.26
C PHE A 11 -44.13 6.55 31.74
N PHE A 12 -43.72 7.62 32.42
CA PHE A 12 -44.16 8.99 32.11
C PHE A 12 -43.10 10.02 32.52
N ILE A 13 -43.03 11.05 31.68
CA ILE A 13 -41.97 12.04 31.45
C ILE A 13 -42.11 13.20 32.44
N LEU A 14 -41.01 13.90 32.78
CA LEU A 14 -40.86 15.37 32.59
C LEU A 14 -39.60 15.97 33.26
N LEU A 15 -38.94 16.78 32.43
CA LEU A 15 -37.89 17.77 32.59
C LEU A 15 -37.47 18.21 34.00
N SER A 16 -36.16 18.33 34.20
CA SER A 16 -35.57 19.65 34.50
C SER A 16 -34.08 19.67 34.14
N SER A 17 -33.78 20.59 33.23
CA SER A 17 -32.47 21.15 32.92
C SER A 17 -31.65 21.45 34.17
N ASN A 18 -30.47 20.84 34.29
CA ASN A 18 -29.36 21.45 34.99
C ASN A 18 -28.11 21.33 34.12
N PHE A 19 -27.83 22.46 33.50
CA PHE A 19 -26.60 22.81 32.82
C PHE A 19 -25.44 22.60 33.81
N SER A 20 -24.59 21.61 33.55
CA SER A 20 -23.27 21.54 34.18
C SER A 20 -22.27 21.41 33.07
N ASP A 21 -21.58 22.53 32.83
CA ASP A 21 -20.44 22.71 31.97
C ASP A 21 -19.39 21.63 32.21
N LYS A 22 -19.55 20.49 31.53
CA LYS A 22 -18.41 19.72 31.09
C LYS A 22 -18.19 20.17 29.66
N LYS A 23 -17.16 21.00 29.46
CA LYS A 23 -16.49 21.14 28.16
C LYS A 23 -16.21 19.71 27.67
N ALA A 24 -17.12 19.20 26.85
CA ALA A 24 -16.82 18.11 25.96
C ALA A 24 -15.82 18.71 24.98
N SER A 25 -14.54 18.59 25.32
CA SER A 25 -13.49 18.60 24.32
C SER A 25 -13.82 17.45 23.39
N ALA A 26 -14.64 17.71 22.37
CA ALA A 26 -14.74 16.87 21.21
C ALA A 26 -13.31 16.84 20.65
N GLN A 27 -12.55 15.82 21.04
CA GLN A 27 -11.39 15.42 20.29
C GLN A 27 -11.95 15.10 18.91
N ILE A 28 -11.80 16.06 17.99
CA ILE A 28 -12.00 15.81 16.57
C ILE A 28 -10.93 14.78 16.24
N GLN A 29 -11.30 13.50 16.38
CA GLN A 29 -10.54 12.39 15.85
C GLN A 29 -10.60 12.59 14.35
N SER A 30 -9.64 13.33 13.81
CA SER A 30 -9.58 13.65 12.40
C SER A 30 -9.49 12.33 11.66
N THR A 31 -10.60 11.90 11.08
CA THR A 31 -10.60 10.77 10.16
C THR A 31 -9.61 11.11 9.07
N PRO A 32 -8.58 10.28 8.82
CA PRO A 32 -7.62 10.55 7.76
C PRO A 32 -8.39 10.78 6.46
N SER A 33 -7.99 11.79 5.69
CA SER A 33 -8.64 12.10 4.42
C SER A 33 -8.69 10.86 3.53
N GLU A 34 -9.73 10.72 2.72
CA GLU A 34 -9.90 9.59 1.79
C GLU A 34 -8.66 9.39 0.91
N ASN A 35 -8.02 10.50 0.50
CA ASN A 35 -6.76 10.49 -0.24
C ASN A 35 -5.60 9.84 0.52
N LEU A 36 -5.48 10.09 1.83
CA LEU A 36 -4.45 9.48 2.66
C LEU A 36 -4.67 7.96 2.82
N LEU A 37 -5.91 7.54 3.00
CA LEU A 37 -6.28 6.12 3.07
C LEU A 37 -6.00 5.41 1.74
N ARG A 38 -6.38 6.05 0.62
CA ARG A 38 -6.11 5.55 -0.73
C ARG A 38 -4.61 5.38 -0.97
N ASN A 39 -3.80 6.39 -0.65
CA ASN A 39 -2.35 6.31 -0.83
C ASN A 39 -1.73 5.19 0.02
N ARG A 40 -2.12 5.05 1.30
CA ARG A 40 -1.67 3.94 2.14
C ARG A 40 -2.06 2.57 1.60
N TYR A 41 -3.24 2.46 1.00
CA TYR A 41 -3.67 1.21 0.37
C TYR A 41 -2.80 0.87 -0.85
N TYR A 42 -2.58 1.82 -1.76
CA TYR A 42 -1.70 1.62 -2.92
C TYR A 42 -0.25 1.28 -2.50
N PHE A 43 0.26 1.88 -1.43
CA PHE A 43 1.58 1.53 -0.88
C PHE A 43 1.66 0.07 -0.42
N LYS A 44 0.66 -0.38 0.32
CA LYS A 44 0.60 -1.77 0.77
C LYS A 44 0.51 -2.74 -0.41
N LEU A 45 -0.25 -2.40 -1.43
CA LEU A 45 -0.39 -3.25 -2.63
C LEU A 45 0.95 -3.48 -3.34
N GLY A 46 1.73 -2.42 -3.57
CA GLY A 46 3.02 -2.56 -4.27
C GLY A 46 4.00 -3.44 -3.50
N LEU A 47 4.14 -3.22 -2.19
CA LEU A 47 5.00 -4.03 -1.33
C LEU A 47 4.54 -5.50 -1.27
N GLN A 48 3.23 -5.74 -1.14
CA GLN A 48 2.65 -7.08 -1.14
C GLN A 48 2.87 -7.82 -2.46
N GLN A 49 2.74 -7.12 -3.59
CA GLN A 49 2.98 -7.72 -4.89
C GLN A 49 4.45 -8.12 -5.06
N VAL A 50 5.39 -7.26 -4.64
CA VAL A 50 6.81 -7.60 -4.66
C VAL A 50 7.12 -8.78 -3.74
N ASP A 51 6.55 -8.84 -2.53
CA ASP A 51 6.71 -10.02 -1.65
C ASP A 51 6.25 -11.30 -2.33
N ASN A 52 5.06 -11.33 -2.92
CA ASN A 52 4.55 -12.48 -3.65
C ASN A 52 5.51 -12.92 -4.79
N ILE A 53 6.04 -11.95 -5.53
CA ILE A 53 7.04 -12.21 -6.58
C ILE A 53 8.33 -12.76 -5.97
N CYS A 54 8.84 -12.18 -4.87
CA CYS A 54 10.01 -12.69 -4.17
C CYS A 54 9.79 -14.14 -3.68
N GLN A 55 8.59 -14.47 -3.23
CA GLN A 55 8.24 -15.83 -2.80
C GLN A 55 8.17 -16.84 -3.95
N SER A 56 7.90 -16.38 -5.17
CA SER A 56 7.79 -17.22 -6.37
C SER A 56 9.13 -17.68 -6.95
N PHE A 57 10.26 -17.06 -6.59
CA PHE A 57 11.58 -17.50 -7.03
C PHE A 57 11.92 -18.89 -6.44
N THR A 58 12.25 -19.83 -7.32
CA THR A 58 12.69 -21.18 -6.94
C THR A 58 14.14 -21.21 -6.45
N SER A 59 15.00 -20.35 -7.01
CA SER A 59 16.39 -20.18 -6.56
C SER A 59 16.43 -19.39 -5.25
N SER A 60 16.96 -20.01 -4.19
CA SER A 60 17.12 -19.35 -2.89
C SER A 60 17.97 -18.09 -2.96
N SER A 61 18.98 -18.04 -3.84
CA SER A 61 19.81 -16.84 -4.03
C SER A 61 18.97 -15.67 -4.56
N LEU A 62 18.19 -15.89 -5.62
CA LEU A 62 17.35 -14.85 -6.22
C LEU A 62 16.23 -14.43 -5.25
N LYS A 63 15.62 -15.38 -4.54
CA LYS A 63 14.64 -15.11 -3.48
C LYS A 63 15.23 -14.20 -2.40
N ASN A 64 16.44 -14.50 -1.91
CA ASN A 64 17.11 -13.71 -0.87
C ASN A 64 17.47 -12.31 -1.37
N ASP A 65 17.97 -12.18 -2.60
CA ASP A 65 18.27 -10.89 -3.21
C ASP A 65 17.02 -10.02 -3.37
N CYS A 66 15.91 -10.63 -3.79
CA CYS A 66 14.61 -9.95 -3.90
C CYS A 66 14.10 -9.47 -2.54
N ASN A 67 14.12 -10.35 -1.53
CA ASN A 67 13.68 -10.03 -0.16
C ASN A 67 14.54 -8.94 0.48
N LYS A 68 15.83 -8.88 0.17
CA LYS A 68 16.71 -7.81 0.61
C LYS A 68 16.22 -6.45 0.09
N ILE A 69 15.95 -6.33 -1.21
CA ILE A 69 15.41 -5.09 -1.80
C ILE A 69 14.10 -4.74 -1.11
N LEU A 70 13.18 -5.70 -0.95
CA LEU A 70 11.90 -5.47 -0.30
C LEU A 70 12.06 -4.92 1.13
N SER A 71 13.00 -5.46 1.91
CA SER A 71 13.26 -5.00 3.29
C SER A 71 13.87 -3.60 3.36
N GLU A 72 14.52 -3.14 2.29
CA GLU A 72 15.19 -1.84 2.20
C GLU A 72 14.30 -0.77 1.53
N THR A 73 13.14 -1.15 0.99
CA THR A 73 12.26 -0.28 0.21
C THR A 73 11.06 0.20 1.05
N THR A 74 10.76 1.50 1.00
CA THR A 74 9.58 2.06 1.67
C THR A 74 8.35 1.99 0.77
N PHE A 75 8.54 2.13 -0.53
CA PHE A 75 7.47 2.20 -1.51
C PHE A 75 7.81 1.51 -2.82
N PHE A 76 6.83 0.77 -3.36
CA PHE A 76 6.80 0.34 -4.75
C PHE A 76 5.52 0.82 -5.42
N ASP A 77 5.68 1.41 -6.59
CA ASP A 77 4.57 1.71 -7.49
C ASP A 77 4.02 0.41 -8.11
N PRO A 78 2.74 0.04 -7.84
CA PRO A 78 2.17 -1.22 -8.34
C PRO A 78 2.24 -1.37 -9.86
N ASP A 79 2.07 -0.27 -10.61
CA ASP A 79 2.11 -0.32 -12.08
C ASP A 79 3.53 -0.60 -12.57
N ALA A 80 4.54 -0.05 -11.89
CA ALA A 80 5.95 -0.33 -12.18
C ALA A 80 6.33 -1.77 -11.80
N VAL A 81 5.79 -2.29 -10.70
CA VAL A 81 5.99 -3.70 -10.30
C VAL A 81 5.41 -4.64 -11.37
N PHE A 82 4.16 -4.40 -11.79
CA PHE A 82 3.52 -5.18 -12.85
C PHE A 82 4.29 -5.08 -14.16
N PHE A 83 4.77 -3.90 -14.53
CA PHE A 83 5.65 -3.71 -15.68
C PHE A 83 6.90 -4.59 -15.60
N CYS A 84 7.60 -4.59 -14.46
CA CYS A 84 8.80 -5.39 -14.25
C CYS A 84 8.52 -6.90 -14.39
N GLU A 85 7.44 -7.38 -13.79
CA GLU A 85 7.01 -8.78 -13.86
C GLU A 85 6.71 -9.20 -15.31
N GLN A 86 5.88 -8.44 -16.02
CA GLN A 86 5.48 -8.76 -17.39
C GLN A 86 6.65 -8.67 -18.38
N LYS A 87 7.52 -7.66 -18.22
CA LYS A 87 8.60 -7.42 -19.19
C LYS A 87 9.76 -8.40 -19.06
N PHE A 88 10.04 -8.87 -17.84
CA PHE A 88 11.22 -9.67 -17.54
C PHE A 88 10.92 -11.10 -17.10
N ASN A 89 9.64 -11.47 -16.96
CA ASN A 89 9.18 -12.69 -16.28
C ASN A 89 9.77 -12.78 -14.86
N ILE A 90 9.60 -13.88 -14.12
CA ILE A 90 10.28 -14.09 -12.84
C ILE A 90 11.74 -14.51 -13.12
N SER A 91 12.67 -13.55 -13.11
CA SER A 91 14.09 -13.76 -13.42
C SER A 91 15.00 -12.79 -12.65
N SER A 92 16.33 -12.93 -12.81
CA SER A 92 17.30 -11.97 -12.23
C SER A 92 17.12 -10.54 -12.75
N ARG A 93 16.51 -10.37 -13.93
CA ARG A 93 16.21 -9.05 -14.50
C ARG A 93 15.05 -8.36 -13.79
N THR A 94 14.11 -9.11 -13.23
CA THR A 94 13.01 -8.59 -12.38
C THR A 94 13.57 -7.94 -11.12
N ILE A 95 14.51 -8.64 -10.45
CA ILE A 95 15.23 -8.12 -9.28
C ILE A 95 15.98 -6.85 -9.66
N THR A 96 16.65 -6.86 -10.81
CA THR A 96 17.32 -5.66 -11.32
C THR A 96 16.33 -4.52 -11.55
N CYS A 97 15.18 -4.80 -12.17
CA CYS A 97 14.10 -3.83 -12.38
C CYS A 97 13.61 -3.23 -11.06
N PHE A 98 13.37 -4.05 -10.04
CA PHE A 98 13.00 -3.59 -8.69
C PHE A 98 14.01 -2.60 -8.11
N LYS A 99 15.32 -2.82 -8.26
CA LYS A 99 16.34 -1.84 -7.83
C LYS A 99 16.21 -0.48 -8.53
N TYR A 100 15.73 -0.46 -9.78
CA TYR A 100 15.54 0.80 -10.51
C TYR A 100 14.27 1.54 -10.12
N ILE A 101 13.23 0.82 -9.70
CA ILE A 101 11.91 1.37 -9.38
C ILE A 101 11.66 1.54 -7.88
N GLN A 102 12.55 1.03 -7.01
CA GLN A 102 12.44 1.18 -5.56
C GLN A 102 12.31 2.66 -5.19
N ASP A 103 11.35 2.96 -4.33
CA ASP A 103 11.03 4.30 -3.83
C ASP A 103 10.81 5.32 -4.96
N LYS A 104 10.23 4.88 -6.09
CA LYS A 104 9.91 5.74 -7.21
C LYS A 104 8.49 5.54 -7.72
N PHE A 105 7.92 6.66 -8.17
CA PHE A 105 6.65 6.74 -8.86
C PHE A 105 6.83 6.91 -10.37
N TYR A 106 5.91 6.30 -11.11
CA TYR A 106 5.82 6.38 -12.55
C TYR A 106 4.38 6.73 -12.95
N VAL A 107 4.20 7.29 -14.14
CA VAL A 107 2.88 7.27 -14.79
C VAL A 107 2.89 6.22 -15.90
N GLU A 108 1.72 5.66 -16.19
CA GLU A 108 1.56 4.56 -17.15
C GLU A 108 2.24 4.83 -18.52
N SER A 109 2.12 6.06 -19.04
CA SER A 109 2.74 6.44 -20.31
C SER A 109 4.27 6.35 -20.27
N GLU A 110 4.91 6.65 -19.14
CA GLU A 110 6.36 6.54 -18.98
C GLU A 110 6.81 5.08 -18.98
N LEU A 111 6.07 4.20 -18.31
CA LEU A 111 6.35 2.77 -18.29
C LEU A 111 6.19 2.17 -19.70
N LYS A 112 5.14 2.58 -20.43
CA LYS A 112 4.92 2.18 -21.81
C LYS A 112 6.07 2.62 -22.72
N ASP A 113 6.50 3.89 -22.61
CA ASP A 113 7.64 4.42 -23.35
C ASP A 113 8.92 3.62 -23.07
N CYS A 114 9.22 3.35 -21.80
CA CYS A 114 10.36 2.53 -21.42
C CYS A 114 10.25 1.09 -21.93
N GLY A 115 9.03 0.54 -21.98
CA GLY A 115 8.72 -0.81 -22.45
C GLY A 115 8.89 -1.04 -23.95
N ASN A 116 8.92 0.02 -24.77
CA ASN A 116 9.04 -0.10 -26.22
C ASN A 116 10.43 -0.57 -26.69
N SER A 117 11.45 -0.53 -25.82
CA SER A 117 12.78 -1.05 -26.16
C SER A 117 12.83 -2.58 -26.05
N MET A 118 13.54 -3.21 -27.00
CA MET A 118 13.95 -4.62 -26.92
C MET A 118 15.26 -4.81 -26.15
N ASN A 119 16.03 -3.73 -25.94
CA ASN A 119 17.29 -3.77 -25.21
C ASN A 119 17.06 -3.47 -23.73
N TYR A 120 17.28 -4.46 -22.87
CA TYR A 120 17.05 -4.32 -21.42
C TYR A 120 17.86 -3.20 -20.75
N SER A 121 19.08 -2.94 -21.20
CA SER A 121 19.88 -1.82 -20.67
C SER A 121 19.22 -0.47 -20.94
N ASN A 122 18.62 -0.30 -22.13
CA ASN A 122 17.90 0.92 -22.47
C ASN A 122 16.61 1.07 -21.66
N ILE A 123 15.92 -0.04 -21.36
CA ILE A 123 14.76 -0.03 -20.46
C ILE A 123 15.16 0.48 -19.08
N PHE A 124 16.21 -0.08 -18.48
CA PHE A 124 16.67 0.32 -17.14
C PHE A 124 17.13 1.79 -17.09
N LYS A 125 17.85 2.25 -18.13
CA LYS A 125 18.21 3.67 -18.26
C LYS A 125 16.97 4.57 -18.33
N CYS A 126 15.95 4.15 -19.08
CA CYS A 126 14.69 4.87 -19.17
C CYS A 126 13.97 4.94 -17.82
N LEU A 127 13.81 3.81 -17.12
CA LEU A 127 13.20 3.75 -15.78
C LEU A 127 13.94 4.63 -14.78
N SER A 128 15.27 4.64 -14.82
CA SER A 128 16.08 5.51 -13.95
C SER A 128 15.85 7.00 -14.22
N LYS A 129 15.61 7.38 -15.49
CA LYS A 129 15.40 8.77 -15.89
C LYS A 129 13.98 9.26 -15.62
N LYS A 130 12.98 8.38 -15.74
CA LYS A 130 11.56 8.73 -15.62
C LYS A 130 11.03 8.66 -14.19
N GLY A 131 11.57 7.77 -13.37
CA GLY A 131 11.10 7.56 -12.01
C GLY A 131 11.29 8.80 -11.14
N ARG A 132 10.20 9.25 -10.51
CA ARG A 132 10.20 10.36 -9.55
C ARG A 132 10.38 9.81 -8.14
N PRO A 133 11.27 10.37 -7.31
CA PRO A 133 11.42 9.93 -5.93
C PRO A 133 10.08 9.97 -5.19
N TYR A 134 9.82 8.95 -4.41
CA TYR A 134 8.81 9.01 -3.36
C TYR A 134 9.34 9.91 -2.24
N ILE A 135 8.57 10.95 -1.89
CA ILE A 135 8.88 11.95 -0.85
C ILE A 135 7.84 11.83 0.25
#